data_AF-A0A7Y8SYU8-F1
#
_entry.id   AF-A0A7Y8SYU8-F1
#
_cell.length_a   1.000
_cell.length_b   1.000
_cell.length_c   1.000
_cell.angle_alpha   90.00
_cell.angle_beta   90.00
_cell.angle_gamma   90.00
#
_symmetry.space_group_name_H-M   'P 1'
#
loop_
_entity.id
_entity.type
_entity.pdbx_description
1 polymer ?
#
loop_
_entity_poly.entity_id
_entity_poly.type
_entity_poly.pdbx_seq_one_letter_code
_entity_poly.pdbx_strand_id
1 'polypeptide(L)'
;MRQMFLALALGAGIGLAAGFAAQAQTMTPEMQARVQAAMEETYARLNLSPEQKTAITPILQDAMQKRLAMLEEFRAGREPGQKPSRSEMMAMRDKSQAMRAGTRAALAPHLTPEQLAEWDQIQEERRAKMREAIMNGGAPQL
;
A
#
# COMPACT_ATOMS: atom_id res chain seq x y z
N MET A 1 29.44 32.14 -8.02
CA MET A 1 28.79 30.99 -7.34
C MET A 1 27.48 30.70 -8.04
N ARG A 2 27.27 29.44 -8.42
CA ARG A 2 26.31 28.96 -9.41
C ARG A 2 24.96 28.64 -8.73
N GLN A 3 23.94 29.41 -9.13
CA GLN A 3 22.50 29.07 -9.31
C GLN A 3 21.70 28.64 -8.06
N MET A 4 20.84 29.52 -7.52
CA MET A 4 19.45 29.86 -7.95
C MET A 4 18.46 28.70 -7.75
N PHE A 5 17.74 28.73 -6.63
CA PHE A 5 16.50 27.98 -6.45
C PHE A 5 15.35 28.81 -7.01
N LEU A 6 14.83 28.40 -8.17
CA LEU A 6 13.57 28.89 -8.70
C LEU A 6 12.94 27.79 -9.57
N ALA A 7 11.87 27.17 -9.08
CA ALA A 7 10.83 26.60 -9.92
C ALA A 7 9.55 26.37 -9.10
N LEU A 8 8.62 27.29 -9.32
CA LEU A 8 7.19 27.17 -9.10
C LEU A 8 6.64 25.95 -9.88
N ALA A 9 5.73 25.16 -9.29
CA ALA A 9 4.79 24.35 -10.06
C ALA A 9 3.41 24.38 -9.39
N LEU A 10 2.56 25.25 -9.92
CA LEU A 10 1.11 25.27 -9.77
C LEU A 10 0.53 23.99 -10.38
N GLY A 11 -0.19 23.23 -9.56
CA GLY A 11 -1.04 22.13 -9.99
C GLY A 11 -1.92 21.73 -8.82
N ALA A 12 -3.20 22.10 -8.89
CA ALA A 12 -4.21 21.77 -7.88
C ALA A 12 -4.37 20.24 -7.74
N GLY A 13 -3.60 19.66 -6.83
CA GLY A 13 -3.69 18.29 -6.33
C GLY A 13 -3.19 18.19 -4.89
N ILE A 14 -3.31 19.30 -4.16
CA ILE A 14 -2.70 19.52 -2.84
C ILE A 14 -3.54 18.77 -1.80
N GLY A 15 -3.15 17.54 -1.54
CA GLY A 15 -3.63 16.75 -0.41
C GLY A 15 -2.94 15.39 -0.35
N LEU A 16 -2.93 14.65 -1.46
CA LEU A 16 -2.52 13.25 -1.49
C LEU A 16 -0.98 13.05 -1.48
N ALA A 17 -0.22 13.89 -2.20
CA ALA A 17 1.23 13.73 -2.31
C ALA A 17 2.01 14.14 -1.03
N ALA A 18 1.56 15.19 -0.33
CA ALA A 18 2.20 15.66 0.91
C ALA A 18 1.99 14.68 2.07
N GLY A 19 0.83 14.03 2.15
CA GLY A 19 0.55 12.99 3.15
C GLY A 19 1.44 11.75 2.99
N PHE A 20 1.78 11.36 1.75
CA PHE A 20 2.68 10.23 1.50
C PHE A 20 4.10 10.54 1.93
N ALA A 21 4.61 11.72 1.58
CA ALA A 21 5.96 12.12 1.99
C ALA A 21 6.08 12.23 3.54
N ALA A 22 5.07 12.75 4.22
CA ALA A 22 5.08 12.87 5.69
C ALA A 22 4.94 11.52 6.41
N GLN A 23 4.13 10.59 5.91
CA GLN A 23 3.99 9.24 6.50
C GLN A 23 5.13 8.30 6.08
N ALA A 24 5.75 8.49 4.91
CA ALA A 24 6.98 7.80 4.56
C ALA A 24 8.09 8.15 5.56
N GLN A 25 8.18 9.41 6.01
CA GLN A 25 9.17 9.85 7.00
C GLN A 25 9.03 9.20 8.39
N THR A 26 7.85 8.65 8.75
CA THR A 26 7.67 7.91 10.01
C THR A 26 7.98 6.42 9.90
N MET A 27 8.21 5.91 8.69
CA MET A 27 8.66 4.54 8.45
C MET A 27 10.17 4.42 8.63
N THR A 28 10.63 3.27 9.13
CA THR A 28 12.07 2.98 9.14
C THR A 28 12.60 2.87 7.69
N PRO A 29 13.88 3.18 7.44
CA PRO A 29 14.48 3.04 6.10
C PRO A 29 14.29 1.64 5.50
N GLU A 30 14.35 0.60 6.34
CA GLU A 30 14.11 -0.78 5.91
C GLU A 30 12.67 -0.98 5.43
N MET A 31 11.68 -0.45 6.16
CA MET A 31 10.28 -0.55 5.75
C MET A 31 10.02 0.22 4.45
N GLN A 32 10.65 1.39 4.27
CA GLN A 32 10.55 2.17 3.03
C GLN A 32 11.13 1.38 1.85
N ALA A 33 12.31 0.78 2.01
CA ALA A 33 12.95 -0.03 0.97
C ALA A 33 12.09 -1.23 0.57
N ARG A 34 11.47 -1.92 1.54
CA ARG A 34 10.55 -3.04 1.26
C ARG A 34 9.30 -2.59 0.49
N VAL A 35 8.70 -1.46 0.88
CA VAL A 35 7.55 -0.90 0.15
C VAL A 35 7.93 -0.54 -1.28
N GLN A 36 9.08 0.13 -1.48
CA GLN A 36 9.54 0.47 -2.81
C GLN A 36 9.78 -0.79 -3.65
N ALA A 37 10.45 -1.80 -3.10
CA ALA A 37 10.67 -3.06 -3.79
C ALA A 37 9.36 -3.76 -4.18
N ALA A 38 8.36 -3.77 -3.28
CA ALA A 38 7.05 -4.35 -3.56
C ALA A 38 6.28 -3.57 -4.65
N MET A 39 6.45 -2.25 -4.72
CA MET A 39 5.88 -1.42 -5.79
C MET A 39 6.56 -1.70 -7.13
N GLU A 40 7.89 -1.72 -7.17
CA GLU A 40 8.65 -2.03 -8.40
C GLU A 40 8.35 -3.42 -8.93
N GLU A 41 8.28 -4.43 -8.05
CA GLU A 41 7.86 -5.80 -8.41
C GLU A 41 6.47 -5.80 -9.06
N THR A 42 5.53 -5.08 -8.47
CA THR A 42 4.16 -4.96 -9.01
C THR A 42 4.19 -4.33 -10.40
N TYR A 43 4.93 -3.23 -10.57
CA TYR A 43 5.05 -2.53 -11.84
C TYR A 43 5.69 -3.39 -12.93
N ALA A 44 6.71 -4.17 -12.57
CA ALA A 44 7.39 -5.08 -13.47
C ALA A 44 6.46 -6.21 -13.91
N ARG A 45 5.79 -6.88 -12.97
CA ARG A 45 4.87 -8.00 -13.26
C ARG A 45 3.67 -7.58 -14.09
N LEU A 46 3.10 -6.41 -13.79
CA LEU A 46 1.98 -5.85 -14.56
C LEU A 46 2.40 -5.30 -15.93
N ASN A 47 3.70 -5.19 -16.21
CA ASN A 47 4.23 -4.64 -17.46
C ASN A 47 3.55 -3.31 -17.85
N LEU A 48 3.47 -2.37 -16.90
CA LEU A 48 2.69 -1.14 -17.07
C LEU A 48 3.37 -0.16 -18.03
N SER A 49 2.56 0.50 -18.86
CA SER A 49 3.01 1.67 -19.62
C SER A 49 3.36 2.85 -18.69
N PRO A 50 4.16 3.84 -19.15
CA PRO A 50 4.44 5.06 -18.39
C PRO A 50 3.16 5.80 -17.96
N GLU A 51 2.14 5.83 -18.82
CA GLU A 51 0.84 6.47 -18.56
C GLU A 51 0.08 5.70 -17.48
N GLN A 52 0.05 4.37 -17.57
CA GLN A 52 -0.58 3.52 -16.54
C GLN A 52 0.12 3.68 -15.19
N LYS A 53 1.46 3.68 -15.16
CA LYS A 53 2.22 3.92 -13.92
C LYS A 53 1.82 5.25 -13.29
N THR A 54 1.78 6.32 -14.08
CA THR A 54 1.36 7.65 -13.62
C THR A 54 -0.06 7.62 -13.05
N ALA A 55 -1.00 6.96 -13.74
CA ALA A 55 -2.41 6.90 -13.34
C ALA A 55 -2.63 6.10 -12.04
N ILE A 56 -1.96 4.94 -11.88
CA ILE A 56 -2.23 4.05 -10.76
C ILE A 56 -1.38 4.33 -9.52
N THR A 57 -0.22 4.97 -9.66
CA THR A 57 0.65 5.31 -8.52
C THR A 57 -0.11 5.98 -7.37
N PRO A 58 -0.90 7.05 -7.58
CA PRO A 58 -1.65 7.67 -6.47
C PRO A 58 -2.68 6.73 -5.83
N ILE A 59 -3.28 5.81 -6.60
CA ILE A 59 -4.23 4.81 -6.09
C ILE A 59 -3.53 3.84 -5.14
N LEU A 60 -2.35 3.36 -5.52
CA LEU A 60 -1.55 2.45 -4.71
C LEU A 60 -1.00 3.13 -3.44
N GLN A 61 -0.60 4.41 -3.55
CA GLN A 61 -0.16 5.21 -2.41
C GLN A 61 -1.28 5.43 -1.39
N ASP A 62 -2.48 5.81 -1.84
CA ASP A 62 -3.66 5.95 -0.98
C ASP A 62 -4.04 4.62 -0.31
N ALA A 63 -4.01 3.51 -1.07
CA ALA A 63 -4.27 2.18 -0.51
C ALA A 63 -3.27 1.81 0.60
N MET A 64 -1.99 2.16 0.42
CA MET A 64 -0.95 1.96 1.43
C MET A 64 -1.21 2.79 2.68
N GLN A 65 -1.50 4.09 2.54
CA GLN A 65 -1.78 4.99 3.66
C GLN A 65 -2.97 4.49 4.49
N LYS A 66 -4.08 4.13 3.81
CA LYS A 66 -5.26 3.57 4.47
C LYS A 66 -4.92 2.29 5.23
N ARG A 67 -3.99 1.47 4.72
CA ARG A 67 -3.55 0.24 5.38
C ARG A 67 -2.72 0.54 6.62
N LEU A 68 -1.82 1.52 6.57
CA LEU A 68 -1.04 1.94 7.72
C LEU A 68 -1.95 2.52 8.81
N ALA A 69 -2.85 3.43 8.46
CA ALA A 69 -3.81 4.01 9.39
C ALA A 69 -4.70 2.93 10.04
N MET A 70 -5.21 1.98 9.26
CA MET A 70 -5.98 0.85 9.80
C MET A 70 -5.15 0.01 10.80
N LEU A 71 -3.88 -0.31 10.48
CA LEU A 71 -3.01 -1.04 11.40
C LEU A 71 -2.70 -0.25 12.67
N GLU A 72 -2.55 1.07 12.58
CA GLU A 72 -2.35 1.95 13.71
C GLU A 72 -3.60 2.02 14.61
N GLU A 73 -4.79 2.22 14.03
CA GLU A 73 -6.07 2.16 14.75
C GLU A 73 -6.23 0.84 15.51
N PHE A 74 -5.82 -0.29 14.90
CA PHE A 74 -5.87 -1.59 15.56
C PHE A 74 -4.79 -1.76 16.64
N ARG A 75 -3.70 -1.00 16.63
CA ARG A 75 -2.67 -1.06 17.68
C ARG A 75 -2.93 -0.05 18.80
N ALA A 76 -3.64 1.03 18.50
CA ALA A 76 -3.95 2.10 19.44
C ALA A 76 -4.67 1.54 20.67
N GLY A 77 -4.17 1.88 21.86
CA GLY A 77 -4.76 1.46 23.13
C GLY A 77 -4.49 0.01 23.53
N ARG A 78 -3.61 -0.72 22.84
CA ARG A 78 -3.21 -2.09 23.22
C ARG A 78 -1.82 -2.13 23.86
N GLU A 79 -1.71 -2.94 24.91
CA GLU A 79 -0.42 -3.29 25.52
C GLU A 79 0.42 -4.13 24.54
N PRO A 80 1.76 -4.02 24.58
CA PRO A 80 2.64 -4.87 23.78
C PRO A 80 2.33 -6.37 24.00
N GLY A 81 2.07 -7.10 22.91
CA GLY A 81 1.75 -8.53 22.96
C GLY A 81 0.28 -8.86 23.24
N GLN A 82 -0.58 -7.88 23.52
CA GLN A 82 -2.01 -8.09 23.64
C GLN A 82 -2.61 -8.47 22.28
N LYS A 83 -3.22 -9.67 22.22
CA LYS A 83 -3.87 -10.15 21.00
C LYS A 83 -5.26 -9.52 20.82
N PRO A 84 -5.65 -9.17 19.59
CA PRO A 84 -7.03 -8.75 19.30
C PRO A 84 -8.04 -9.85 19.65
N SER A 85 -9.21 -9.45 20.11
CA SER A 85 -10.36 -10.33 20.28
C SER A 85 -10.85 -10.86 18.92
N ARG A 86 -11.69 -11.91 18.96
CA ARG A 86 -12.32 -12.46 17.74
C ARG A 86 -13.14 -11.42 16.99
N SER A 87 -13.89 -10.57 17.69
CA SER A 87 -14.71 -9.52 17.09
C SER A 87 -13.84 -8.48 16.38
N GLU A 88 -12.74 -8.06 17.00
CA GLU A 88 -11.79 -7.11 16.38
C GLU A 88 -11.09 -7.74 15.18
N MET A 89 -10.74 -9.02 15.25
CA MET A 89 -10.17 -9.75 14.11
C MET A 89 -11.14 -9.81 12.93
N MET A 90 -12.44 -10.04 13.19
CA MET A 90 -13.47 -10.00 12.15
C MET A 90 -13.62 -8.60 11.56
N ALA A 91 -13.73 -7.56 12.39
CA ALA A 91 -13.80 -6.19 11.92
C ALA A 91 -12.57 -5.78 11.07
N MET A 92 -11.37 -6.21 11.48
CA MET A 92 -10.14 -5.99 10.71
C MET A 92 -10.18 -6.69 9.36
N ARG A 93 -10.66 -7.94 9.33
CA ARG A 93 -10.83 -8.70 8.09
C ARG A 93 -11.78 -7.97 7.15
N ASP A 94 -12.94 -7.55 7.63
CA ASP A 94 -13.97 -6.92 6.80
C ASP A 94 -13.50 -5.56 6.26
N LYS A 95 -12.89 -4.72 7.11
CA LYS A 95 -12.27 -3.46 6.68
C LYS A 95 -11.17 -3.69 5.64
N SER A 96 -10.32 -4.69 5.85
CA SER A 96 -9.27 -5.07 4.89
C SER A 96 -9.84 -5.56 3.55
N GLN A 97 -10.92 -6.34 3.57
CA GLN A 97 -11.58 -6.84 2.36
C GLN A 97 -12.21 -5.69 1.57
N ALA A 98 -12.93 -4.79 2.25
CA ALA A 98 -13.52 -3.61 1.63
C ALA A 98 -12.46 -2.69 0.99
N MET A 99 -11.35 -2.44 1.69
CA MET A 99 -10.24 -1.67 1.14
C MET A 99 -9.65 -2.30 -0.13
N ARG A 100 -9.40 -3.61 -0.12
CA ARG A 100 -8.88 -4.33 -1.29
C ARG A 100 -9.84 -4.26 -2.47
N ALA A 101 -11.12 -4.46 -2.23
CA ALA A 101 -12.15 -4.35 -3.26
C ALA A 101 -12.19 -2.94 -3.85
N GLY A 102 -12.11 -1.90 -3.00
CA GLY A 102 -12.05 -0.50 -3.42
C GLY A 102 -10.81 -0.19 -4.26
N THR A 103 -9.62 -0.64 -3.82
CA THR A 103 -8.38 -0.47 -4.60
C THR A 103 -8.47 -1.18 -5.95
N ARG A 104 -8.94 -2.43 -5.98
CA ARG A 104 -9.11 -3.19 -7.23
C ARG A 104 -10.08 -2.48 -8.19
N ALA A 105 -11.20 -1.97 -7.68
CA ALA A 105 -12.18 -1.22 -8.48
C ALA A 105 -11.59 0.08 -9.04
N ALA A 106 -10.78 0.79 -8.26
CA ALA A 106 -10.09 2.00 -8.70
C ALA A 106 -9.00 1.71 -9.76
N LEU A 107 -8.34 0.55 -9.69
CA LEU A 107 -7.33 0.13 -10.67
C LEU A 107 -7.95 -0.36 -11.98
N ALA A 108 -9.10 -1.02 -11.93
CA ALA A 108 -9.77 -1.64 -13.08
C ALA A 108 -9.88 -0.77 -14.35
N PRO A 109 -10.24 0.54 -14.29
CA PRO A 109 -10.31 1.37 -15.50
C PRO A 109 -8.94 1.72 -16.11
N HIS A 110 -7.83 1.47 -15.41
CA HIS A 110 -6.47 1.82 -15.85
C HIS A 110 -5.65 0.61 -16.31
N LEU A 111 -6.14 -0.61 -16.05
CA LEU A 111 -5.47 -1.87 -16.34
C LEU A 111 -6.21 -2.63 -17.42
N THR A 112 -5.50 -3.37 -18.26
CA THR A 112 -6.15 -4.36 -19.13
C THR A 112 -6.73 -5.50 -18.30
N PRO A 113 -7.65 -6.32 -18.84
CA PRO A 113 -8.17 -7.49 -18.14
C PRO A 113 -7.06 -8.44 -17.64
N GLU A 114 -6.01 -8.63 -18.45
CA GLU A 114 -4.86 -9.47 -18.11
C GLU A 114 -4.05 -8.88 -16.96
N GLN A 115 -3.78 -7.57 -16.99
CA GLN A 115 -3.09 -6.88 -15.91
C GLN A 115 -3.89 -6.88 -14.61
N LEU A 116 -5.21 -6.73 -14.68
CA LEU A 116 -6.07 -6.80 -13.49
C LEU A 116 -6.10 -8.21 -12.89
N ALA A 117 -6.07 -9.26 -13.73
CA ALA A 117 -5.95 -10.63 -13.28
C ALA A 117 -4.58 -10.91 -12.62
N GLU A 118 -3.49 -10.42 -13.21
CA GLU A 118 -2.15 -10.51 -12.62
C GLU A 118 -2.07 -9.76 -11.29
N TRP A 119 -2.72 -8.59 -11.18
CA TRP A 119 -2.86 -7.88 -9.91
C TRP A 119 -3.54 -8.77 -8.85
N ASP A 120 -4.67 -9.40 -9.19
CA ASP A 120 -5.39 -10.28 -8.27
C ASP A 120 -4.50 -11.45 -7.81
N GLN A 121 -3.69 -12.01 -8.72
CA GLN A 121 -2.73 -13.06 -8.42
C GLN A 121 -1.64 -12.56 -7.45
N ILE A 122 -1.01 -11.42 -7.73
CA ILE A 122 -0.03 -10.78 -6.83
C ILE A 122 -0.63 -10.61 -5.43
N GLN A 123 -1.88 -10.14 -5.34
CA GLN A 123 -2.54 -9.93 -4.06
C GLN A 123 -2.82 -11.25 -3.33
N GLU A 124 -3.15 -12.34 -4.02
CA GLU A 124 -3.34 -13.66 -3.38
C GLU A 124 -2.02 -14.26 -2.92
N GLU A 125 -0.96 -14.19 -3.73
CA GLU A 125 0.37 -14.68 -3.35
C GLU A 125 0.88 -13.99 -2.08
N ARG A 126 0.74 -12.66 -2.00
CA ARG A 126 1.10 -11.89 -0.78
C ARG A 126 0.28 -12.32 0.43
N ARG A 127 -1.02 -12.60 0.25
CA ARG A 127 -1.87 -13.13 1.34
C ARG A 127 -1.45 -14.54 1.75
N ALA A 128 -1.11 -15.40 0.81
CA ALA A 128 -0.64 -16.74 1.10
C ALA A 128 0.66 -16.71 1.91
N LYS A 129 1.65 -15.93 1.46
CA LYS A 129 2.91 -15.72 2.19
C LYS A 129 2.69 -15.15 3.60
N MET A 130 1.78 -14.19 3.74
CA MET A 130 1.38 -13.63 5.04
C MET A 130 0.78 -14.70 5.96
N ARG A 131 -0.15 -15.53 5.45
CA ARG A 131 -0.77 -16.61 6.24
C ARG A 131 0.27 -17.64 6.65
N GLU A 132 1.14 -18.04 5.74
CA GLU A 132 2.22 -18.99 6.01
C GLU A 132 3.18 -18.46 7.09
N ALA A 133 3.60 -17.19 7.00
CA ALA A 133 4.47 -16.58 8.01
C ALA A 133 3.82 -16.59 9.39
N ILE A 134 2.53 -16.26 9.49
CA ILE A 134 1.79 -16.29 10.77
C ILE A 134 1.69 -17.72 11.31
N MET A 135 1.40 -18.71 10.47
CA MET A 135 1.29 -20.11 10.88
C MET A 135 2.63 -20.67 11.36
N ASN A 136 3.74 -20.26 10.75
CA ASN A 136 5.08 -20.70 11.09
C ASN A 136 5.74 -19.86 12.21
N GLY A 137 4.99 -18.95 12.84
CA GLY A 137 5.50 -18.10 13.94
C GLY A 137 6.49 -17.02 13.51
N GLY A 138 6.65 -16.78 12.20
CA GLY A 138 7.51 -15.75 11.64
C GLY A 138 6.85 -14.38 11.59
N ALA A 139 7.67 -13.32 11.51
CA ALA A 139 7.18 -11.99 11.21
C ALA A 139 6.73 -11.93 9.73
N PRO A 140 5.53 -11.43 9.44
CA PRO A 140 5.11 -11.32 8.06
C PRO A 140 6.00 -10.35 7.29
N GLN A 141 6.54 -10.83 6.17
CA GLN A 141 7.26 -9.99 5.22
C GLN A 141 6.23 -9.26 4.35
N LEU A 142 6.34 -7.92 4.29
CA LEU A 142 5.50 -7.06 3.45
C LEU A 142 5.99 -7.10 2.01
#